data_AF-A0A2V9YRT5-F1
#
_entry.id   AF-A0A2V9YRT5-F1
#
_cell.length_a   1.000
_cell.length_b   1.000
_cell.length_c   1.000
_cell.angle_alpha   90.00
_cell.angle_beta   90.00
_cell.angle_gamma   90.00
#
_symmetry.space_group_name_H-M   'P 1'
#
loop_
_entity.id
_entity.type
_entity.pdbx_description
1 polymer ?
#
loop_
_entity_poly.entity_id
_entity_poly.type
_entity_poly.pdbx_seq_one_letter_code
_entity_poly.pdbx_strand_id
1 'polypeptide(L)'
;MAPRGDLGKMPSGDSQRTWFPEMVARLRVEWREGMSIPVLIGLRDELNETLHRIRAGRNIQTPIITCPRCGIAGHAAEPRVSVRALILALARFQIASKDQTRALEKEWAAYRKQHRLDIEGRALVEVPQSCPH
;
A
#
# COMPACT_ATOMS: atom_id res chain seq x y z
N MET A 1 -4.58 40.80 -10.33
CA MET A 1 -5.41 39.67 -10.79
C MET A 1 -4.53 38.43 -10.77
N ALA A 2 -4.61 37.59 -9.74
CA ALA A 2 -3.79 36.39 -9.64
C ALA A 2 -4.31 35.32 -10.63
N PRO A 3 -3.44 34.55 -11.32
CA PRO A 3 -3.91 33.50 -12.21
C PRO A 3 -4.56 32.41 -11.35
N ARG A 4 -5.80 32.07 -11.71
CA ARG A 4 -6.52 30.93 -11.17
C ARG A 4 -5.67 29.70 -11.48
N GLY A 5 -5.10 29.09 -10.45
CA GLY A 5 -4.43 27.81 -10.56
C GLY A 5 -5.35 26.85 -11.28
N ASP A 6 -4.85 26.28 -12.37
CA ASP A 6 -5.42 25.13 -13.03
C ASP A 6 -5.75 24.12 -11.93
N LEU A 7 -7.03 23.90 -11.64
CA LEU A 7 -7.49 22.81 -10.78
C LEU A 7 -7.21 21.55 -11.58
N GLY A 8 -5.94 21.16 -11.57
CA GLY A 8 -5.34 20.17 -12.45
C GLY A 8 -6.23 18.96 -12.48
N LYS A 9 -6.82 18.72 -13.65
CA LYS A 9 -7.66 17.58 -13.94
C LYS A 9 -6.89 16.32 -13.54
N MET A 10 -7.26 15.72 -12.41
CA MET A 10 -6.63 14.52 -11.90
C MET A 10 -6.67 13.45 -13.00
N PRO A 11 -5.51 12.85 -13.36
CA PRO A 11 -5.50 11.78 -14.35
C PRO A 11 -6.47 10.67 -13.94
N SER A 12 -7.28 10.19 -14.88
CA SER A 12 -8.26 9.15 -14.60
C SER A 12 -7.59 7.92 -13.97
N GLY A 13 -8.03 7.55 -12.78
CA GLY A 13 -7.54 6.38 -12.04
C GLY A 13 -6.53 6.68 -10.93
N ASP A 14 -5.96 7.88 -10.83
CA ASP A 14 -5.01 8.22 -9.77
C ASP A 14 -5.63 8.17 -8.36
N SER A 15 -6.93 8.47 -8.26
CA SER A 15 -7.69 8.35 -7.02
C SER A 15 -7.65 6.93 -6.42
N GLN A 16 -7.59 5.90 -7.26
CA GLN A 16 -7.52 4.48 -6.89
C GLN A 16 -6.11 3.88 -7.01
N ARG A 17 -5.13 4.63 -7.52
CA ARG A 17 -3.79 4.11 -7.82
C ARG A 17 -2.96 3.94 -6.55
N THR A 18 -2.40 2.74 -6.39
CA THR A 18 -1.42 2.42 -5.33
C THR A 18 0.01 2.41 -5.86
N TRP A 19 0.26 1.85 -7.05
CA TRP A 19 1.62 1.71 -7.59
C TRP A 19 1.95 2.85 -8.56
N PHE A 20 2.59 3.89 -8.04
CA PHE A 20 3.15 4.99 -8.82
C PHE A 20 4.52 4.62 -9.41
N PRO A 21 4.94 5.23 -10.54
CA PRO A 21 6.23 4.93 -11.17
C PRO A 21 7.41 5.03 -10.21
N GLU A 22 7.42 6.03 -9.31
CA GLU A 22 8.46 6.23 -8.30
C GLU A 22 8.57 5.06 -7.32
N MET A 23 7.44 4.47 -6.93
CA MET A 23 7.41 3.31 -6.05
C MET A 23 7.96 2.07 -6.76
N VAL A 24 7.61 1.88 -8.04
CA VAL A 24 8.11 0.74 -8.83
C VAL A 24 9.60 0.87 -9.10
N ALA A 25 10.09 2.09 -9.37
CA ALA A 25 11.51 2.35 -9.54
C ALA A 25 12.29 2.02 -8.26
N ARG A 26 11.81 2.46 -7.09
CA ARG A 26 12.43 2.11 -5.80
C ARG A 26 12.38 0.61 -5.54
N LEU A 27 11.24 -0.04 -5.78
CA LEU A 27 11.09 -1.49 -5.61
C LEU A 27 12.09 -2.27 -6.48
N ARG A 28 12.41 -1.80 -7.68
CA ARG A 28 13.42 -2.43 -8.57
C ARG A 28 14.85 -2.30 -8.07
N VAL A 29 15.17 -1.23 -7.33
CA VAL A 29 16.52 -0.96 -6.83
C VAL A 29 16.76 -1.63 -5.49
N GLU A 30 15.76 -1.56 -4.60
CA GLU A 30 15.91 -1.98 -3.20
C GLU A 30 15.63 -3.46 -2.99
N TRP A 31 14.71 -4.05 -3.78
CA TRP A 31 14.40 -5.47 -3.62
C TRP A 31 15.58 -6.34 -4.10
N ARG A 32 15.89 -7.36 -3.31
CA ARG A 32 16.92 -8.36 -3.63
C ARG A 32 16.42 -9.74 -3.26
N GLU A 33 16.81 -10.74 -4.06
CA GLU A 33 16.57 -12.13 -3.72
C GLU A 33 17.25 -12.49 -2.38
N GLY A 34 16.56 -13.27 -1.55
CA GLY A 34 17.04 -13.69 -0.24
C GLY A 34 16.92 -12.62 0.87
N MET A 35 16.31 -11.46 0.58
CA MET A 35 15.98 -10.47 1.60
C MET A 35 15.09 -11.08 2.69
N SER A 36 15.45 -10.86 3.96
CA SER A 36 14.67 -11.38 5.09
C SER A 36 13.33 -10.67 5.25
N ILE A 37 12.35 -11.35 5.87
CA ILE A 37 11.02 -10.77 6.11
C ILE A 37 11.05 -9.43 6.89
N PRO A 38 11.86 -9.24 7.94
CA PRO A 38 11.95 -7.93 8.61
C PRO A 38 12.40 -6.80 7.67
N VAL A 39 13.38 -7.07 6.79
CA VAL A 39 13.86 -6.07 5.82
C VAL A 39 12.79 -5.81 4.76
N LEU A 40 12.04 -6.84 4.34
CA LEU A 40 10.88 -6.69 3.45
C LEU A 40 9.79 -5.81 4.06
N ILE A 41 9.52 -5.92 5.37
CA ILE A 41 8.58 -5.06 6.10
C ILE A 41 9.09 -3.61 6.11
N GLY A 42 10.39 -3.40 6.35
CA GLY A 42 10.99 -2.07 6.27
C GLY A 42 10.84 -1.42 4.89
N LEU A 43 11.14 -2.16 3.82
CA LEU A 43 10.92 -1.69 2.45
C LEU A 43 9.44 -1.35 2.18
N ARG A 44 8.52 -2.15 2.74
CA ARG A 44 7.09 -1.89 2.67
C ARG A 44 6.72 -0.55 3.32
N ASP A 45 7.27 -0.27 4.50
CA ASP A 45 7.03 0.99 5.21
C ASP A 45 7.51 2.20 4.39
N GLU A 46 8.71 2.12 3.81
CA GLU A 46 9.25 3.19 2.95
C GLU A 46 8.40 3.43 1.69
N LEU A 47 7.89 2.35 1.08
CA LEU A 47 6.99 2.44 -0.06
C LEU A 47 5.64 3.05 0.34
N ASN A 48 5.11 2.70 1.52
CA ASN A 48 3.87 3.27 2.02
C ASN A 48 4.02 4.77 2.33
N GLU A 49 5.13 5.20 2.92
CA GLU A 49 5.44 6.63 3.07
C GLU A 49 5.56 7.34 1.73
N THR A 50 6.20 6.70 0.75
CA THR A 50 6.34 7.26 -0.61
C THR A 50 4.97 7.44 -1.27
N LEU A 51 4.05 6.47 -1.09
CA LEU A 51 2.66 6.59 -1.53
C LEU A 51 1.98 7.82 -0.91
N HIS A 52 2.05 7.98 0.42
CA HIS A 52 1.45 9.13 1.09
C HIS A 52 2.06 10.46 0.63
N ARG A 53 3.40 10.53 0.46
CA ARG A 53 4.07 11.73 -0.07
C ARG A 53 3.60 12.09 -1.48
N ILE A 54 3.47 11.11 -2.37
CA ILE A 54 2.98 11.33 -3.73
C ILE A 54 1.54 11.83 -3.72
N ARG A 55 0.67 11.18 -2.94
CA ARG A 55 -0.75 11.55 -2.86
C ARG A 55 -0.93 12.95 -2.29
N ALA A 56 -0.22 13.29 -1.21
CA ALA A 56 -0.22 14.62 -0.63
C ALA A 56 0.34 15.68 -1.60
N GLY A 57 1.51 15.42 -2.20
CA GLY A 57 2.18 16.36 -3.10
C GLY A 57 1.41 16.61 -4.40
N ARG A 58 0.62 15.64 -4.87
CA ARG A 58 -0.24 15.76 -6.06
C ARG A 58 -1.70 16.09 -5.73
N ASN A 59 -2.02 16.33 -4.47
CA ASN A 59 -3.38 16.55 -3.97
C ASN A 59 -4.39 15.49 -4.45
N ILE A 60 -3.99 14.22 -4.42
CA ILE A 60 -4.82 13.09 -4.87
C ILE A 60 -5.79 12.70 -3.76
N GLN A 61 -7.05 13.06 -3.95
CA GLN A 61 -8.14 12.69 -3.07
C GLN A 61 -8.62 11.25 -3.36
N THR A 62 -9.02 10.52 -2.31
CA THR A 62 -9.68 9.22 -2.48
C THR A 62 -11.08 9.41 -3.08
N PRO A 63 -11.60 8.42 -3.84
CA PRO A 63 -12.93 8.53 -4.41
C PRO A 63 -13.99 8.62 -3.31
N ILE A 64 -15.05 9.38 -3.58
CA ILE A 64 -16.25 9.36 -2.76
C ILE A 64 -17.00 8.07 -3.07
N ILE A 65 -17.31 7.30 -2.02
CA ILE A 65 -18.10 6.09 -2.08
C ILE A 65 -19.36 6.26 -1.25
N THR A 66 -20.46 5.66 -1.71
CA THR A 66 -21.71 5.63 -0.97
C THR A 66 -21.86 4.29 -0.27
N CYS A 67 -22.12 4.31 1.03
CA CYS A 67 -22.39 3.09 1.78
C CYS A 67 -23.73 2.50 1.30
N PRO A 68 -23.76 1.26 0.77
CA PRO A 68 -25.01 0.66 0.29
C PRO A 68 -25.99 0.35 1.43
N ARG A 69 -25.52 0.34 2.69
CA ARG A 69 -26.34 0.01 3.87
C ARG A 69 -27.08 1.22 4.44
N CYS A 70 -26.42 2.37 4.54
CA CYS A 70 -26.98 3.57 5.18
C CYS A 70 -27.12 4.78 4.24
N GLY A 71 -26.64 4.70 3.01
CA GLY A 71 -26.73 5.78 2.02
C GLY A 71 -25.77 6.95 2.25
N ILE A 72 -24.98 6.95 3.33
CA ILE A 72 -24.00 8.01 3.60
C ILE A 72 -22.86 7.95 2.57
N ALA A 73 -22.60 9.08 1.93
CA ALA A 73 -21.45 9.27 1.05
C ALA A 73 -20.26 9.81 1.84
N GLY A 74 -19.07 9.27 1.57
CA GLY A 74 -17.83 9.70 2.20
C GLY A 74 -16.61 9.27 1.40
N HIS A 75 -15.45 9.81 1.75
CA HIS A 75 -14.19 9.38 1.14
C HIS A 75 -13.89 7.92 1.45
N ALA A 76 -13.50 7.17 0.43
CA ALA A 76 -12.93 5.84 0.63
C ALA A 76 -11.65 5.92 1.49
N ALA A 77 -11.35 4.83 2.19
CA ALA A 77 -10.11 4.71 2.93
C ALA A 77 -8.90 4.95 2.00
N GLU A 78 -7.90 5.65 2.51
CA GLU A 78 -6.67 5.87 1.75
C GLU A 78 -6.01 4.52 1.42
N PRO A 79 -5.57 4.31 0.17
CA PRO A 79 -4.86 3.09 -0.19
C PRO A 79 -3.59 2.97 0.66
N ARG A 80 -3.38 1.77 1.21
CA ARG A 80 -2.19 1.39 1.96
C ARG A 80 -1.52 0.21 1.28
N VAL A 81 -0.21 0.11 1.46
CA VAL A 81 0.55 -1.07 1.00
C VAL A 81 0.59 -2.08 2.14
N SER A 82 0.18 -3.32 1.86
CA SER A 82 0.41 -4.47 2.74
C SER A 82 1.66 -5.24 2.29
N VAL A 83 2.26 -6.05 3.18
CA VAL A 83 3.43 -6.88 2.80
C VAL A 83 3.08 -7.80 1.62
N ARG A 84 1.88 -8.39 1.66
CA ARG A 84 1.40 -9.23 0.55
C ARG A 84 1.23 -8.44 -0.75
N ALA A 85 0.72 -7.20 -0.70
CA ALA A 85 0.59 -6.37 -1.89
C ALA A 85 1.96 -6.04 -2.52
N LEU A 86 2.99 -5.79 -1.69
CA LEU A 86 4.38 -5.63 -2.15
C LEU A 86 4.87 -6.90 -2.86
N ILE A 87 4.69 -8.08 -2.24
CA ILE A 87 5.11 -9.36 -2.83
C ILE A 87 4.44 -9.57 -4.20
N LEU A 88 3.12 -9.36 -4.30
CA LEU A 88 2.40 -9.50 -5.57
C LEU A 88 2.85 -8.47 -6.62
N ALA A 89 3.28 -7.28 -6.20
CA ALA A 89 3.82 -6.27 -7.11
C ALA A 89 5.14 -6.71 -7.75
N LEU A 90 5.98 -7.47 -7.06
CA LEU A 90 7.22 -8.01 -7.62
C LEU A 90 6.93 -8.86 -8.87
N ALA A 91 5.95 -9.77 -8.78
CA ALA A 91 5.51 -10.56 -9.94
C ALA A 91 4.83 -9.70 -11.01
N ARG A 92 3.93 -8.78 -10.60
CA ARG A 92 3.20 -7.91 -11.54
C ARG A 92 4.13 -7.05 -12.40
N PHE A 93 5.22 -6.56 -11.82
CA PHE A 93 6.19 -5.70 -12.50
C PHE A 93 7.41 -6.46 -13.02
N GLN A 94 7.36 -7.80 -13.00
CA GLN A 94 8.43 -8.68 -13.49
C GLN A 94 9.80 -8.40 -12.84
N ILE A 95 9.79 -8.04 -11.55
CA ILE A 95 10.99 -7.79 -10.73
C ILE A 95 11.51 -9.12 -10.17
N ALA A 96 10.58 -10.00 -9.76
CA ALA A 96 10.87 -11.36 -9.33
C ALA A 96 10.12 -12.36 -10.21
N SER A 97 10.66 -13.58 -10.31
CA SER A 97 9.93 -14.68 -10.94
C SER A 97 8.68 -15.06 -10.15
N LYS A 98 7.76 -15.77 -10.80
CA LYS A 98 6.54 -16.27 -10.15
C LYS A 98 6.87 -17.23 -9.00
N ASP A 99 7.92 -18.04 -9.15
CA ASP A 99 8.32 -19.03 -8.15
C ASP A 99 8.95 -18.37 -6.93
N GLN A 100 9.85 -17.39 -7.14
CA GLN A 100 10.38 -16.55 -6.06
C GLN A 100 9.25 -15.83 -5.30
N THR A 101 8.28 -15.29 -6.03
CA THR A 101 7.13 -14.59 -5.43
C THR A 101 6.25 -15.53 -4.60
N ARG A 102 5.99 -16.75 -5.09
CA ARG A 102 5.23 -17.78 -4.34
C ARG A 102 5.97 -18.25 -3.09
N ALA A 103 7.28 -18.47 -3.20
CA ALA A 103 8.11 -18.86 -2.06
C ALA A 103 8.09 -17.77 -0.98
N LEU A 104 8.26 -16.51 -1.38
CA LEU A 104 8.23 -15.36 -0.48
C LEU A 104 6.83 -15.14 0.15
N GLU A 105 5.75 -15.35 -0.60
CA GLU A 105 4.38 -15.30 -0.05
C GLU A 105 4.17 -16.36 1.04
N LYS A 106 4.70 -17.57 0.84
CA LYS A 106 4.65 -18.65 1.84
C LYS A 106 5.49 -18.33 3.07
N GLU A 107 6.70 -17.80 2.89
CA GLU A 107 7.58 -17.38 3.98
C GLU A 107 6.94 -16.26 4.80
N TRP A 108 6.39 -15.24 4.14
CA TRP A 108 5.62 -14.18 4.80
C TRP A 108 4.45 -14.74 5.61
N ALA A 109 3.65 -15.66 5.05
CA ALA A 109 2.54 -16.25 5.77
C ALA A 109 2.97 -17.00 7.05
N ALA A 110 4.08 -17.74 6.98
CA ALA A 110 4.66 -18.43 8.13
C ALA A 110 5.17 -17.44 9.19
N TYR A 111 5.98 -16.47 8.77
CA TYR A 111 6.56 -15.45 9.63
C TYR A 111 5.48 -14.62 10.33
N ARG A 112 4.49 -14.12 9.57
CA ARG A 112 3.35 -13.35 10.10
C ARG A 112 2.61 -14.11 11.19
N LYS A 113 2.35 -15.41 10.99
CA LYS A 113 1.67 -16.26 11.97
C LYS A 113 2.52 -16.46 13.22
N GLN A 114 3.81 -16.80 13.04
CA GLN A 114 4.75 -17.03 14.13
C GLN A 114 4.93 -15.79 15.01
N HIS A 115 5.02 -14.61 14.40
CA HIS A 115 5.27 -13.34 15.08
C HIS A 115 3.99 -12.55 15.42
N ARG A 116 2.80 -13.12 15.18
CA ARG A 116 1.48 -12.47 15.43
C ARG A 116 1.40 -11.06 14.84
N LEU A 117 1.75 -10.94 13.56
CA LEU A 117 1.72 -9.67 12.84
C LEU A 117 0.40 -9.48 12.09
N ASP A 118 0.00 -8.23 11.93
CA ASP A 118 -1.12 -7.85 11.05
C ASP A 118 -0.74 -7.97 9.56
N ILE A 119 -1.58 -7.49 8.65
CA ILE A 119 -1.31 -7.54 7.20
C ILE A 119 -0.18 -6.59 6.75
N GLU A 120 0.16 -5.64 7.62
CA GLU A 120 1.17 -4.63 7.43
C GLU A 120 2.54 -5.11 7.94
N GLY A 121 2.59 -6.08 8.85
CA GLY A 121 3.85 -6.48 9.50
C GLY A 121 4.05 -5.78 10.84
N ARG A 122 3.01 -5.13 11.38
CA ARG A 122 3.02 -4.56 12.73
C ARG A 122 2.55 -5.63 13.71
N ALA A 123 3.06 -5.58 14.94
CA ALA A 123 2.59 -6.45 16.00
C ALA A 123 1.09 -6.20 16.24
N LEU A 124 0.31 -7.28 16.36
CA LEU A 124 -1.07 -7.18 16.82
C LEU A 124 -1.05 -6.67 18.25
N VAL A 125 -1.27 -5.37 18.42
CA VAL A 125 -1.67 -4.82 19.72
C VAL A 125 -3.08 -5.35 19.97
N GLU A 126 -3.24 -6.14 21.03
CA GLU A 126 -4.56 -6.46 21.57
C GLU A 126 -5.18 -5.16 22.08
N VAL A 127 -5.81 -4.39 21.20
CA VAL A 127 -6.71 -3.32 21.60
C VAL A 127 -8.02 -4.01 21.97
N PRO A 128 -8.47 -3.97 23.24
CA PRO A 128 -9.80 -4.42 23.59
C PRO A 128 -10.77 -3.64 22.72
N GLN A 129 -11.48 -4.34 21.85
CA GLN A 129 -12.50 -3.76 20.99
C GLN A 129 -13.59 -3.16 21.90
N SER A 130 -13.49 -1.85 22.13
CA SER A 130 -14.59 -1.04 22.60
C SER A 130 -15.08 -0.27 21.39
N CYS A 131 -16.18 -0.74 20.81
CA CYS A 131 -16.99 0.09 19.92
C CYS A 131 -18.04 0.79 20.79
N PRO A 132 -18.05 2.14 20.85
CA PRO A 132 -19.25 2.89 21.14
C PRO A 132 -19.67 3.59 19.84
N HIS A 133 -20.49 2.92 19.02
CA HIS A 133 -21.38 3.55 18.05
C HIS A 133 -22.55 2.63 17.75
#